data_AF-A0A913ZX35-F1
#
_entry.id   AF-A0A913ZX35-F1
#
_cell.length_a   1.000
_cell.length_b   1.000
_cell.length_c   1.000
_cell.angle_alpha   90.00
_cell.angle_beta   90.00
_cell.angle_gamma   90.00
#
_symmetry.space_group_name_H-M   'P 1'
#
loop_
_entity.id
_entity.type
_entity.pdbx_description
1 polymer ?
#
loop_
_entity_poly.entity_id
_entity_poly.type
_entity_poly.pdbx_seq_one_letter_code
_entity_poly.pdbx_strand_id
1 'polypeptide(L)'
;MWCFFKPDQLHVLDGTKTWYLDGTFKLVKRPFTQLFSVHAFVKGDTGGMKQVPLAFVLITRRTKKDYKKVLKALRRKLPSRAANLQELVVDFKVGLWGAIRAVFPDASVNCRLFHWTQAVWRKCQALGLTVPYMSNDRVRDFIGQLLSLPFLPNEHIGPAFEELSSLVTDQLAMVKLCSYLRTTWLENSTWSPRDWSVFMRSIRTNNDVEGWHRRLIGQAGRHTVQFYNVIKLLYAESSYVNVQLRLVKEARLCRNQQRMYRQIQGKIFKLWDDYQARRLTTSGLLAACKYLTGPAL
;
A
#
# COMPACT_ATOMS: atom_id res chain seq x y z
N MET A 1 -6.84 10.78 20.98
CA MET A 1 -5.77 10.01 20.32
C MET A 1 -4.60 9.92 21.27
N TRP A 2 -3.85 8.83 21.24
CA TRP A 2 -2.66 8.66 22.07
C TRP A 2 -1.51 8.27 21.13
N CYS A 3 -0.41 9.01 21.16
CA CYS A 3 0.74 8.82 20.27
C CYS A 3 1.91 8.27 21.08
N PHE A 4 2.57 7.22 20.57
CA PHE A 4 3.69 6.55 21.21
C PHE A 4 4.85 6.48 20.21
N PHE A 5 6.02 6.93 20.65
CA PHE A 5 7.26 6.94 19.89
C PHE A 5 8.43 7.14 20.86
N LYS A 6 9.64 6.73 20.46
CA LYS A 6 10.88 7.16 21.13
C LYS A 6 11.48 8.35 20.38
N PRO A 7 12.14 9.31 21.06
CA PRO A 7 12.77 10.46 20.40
C PRO A 7 13.72 10.06 19.26
N ASP A 8 14.57 9.05 19.46
CA ASP A 8 15.52 8.59 18.43
C ASP A 8 14.80 8.04 17.18
N GLN A 9 13.64 7.41 17.35
CA GLN A 9 12.84 6.88 16.25
C GLN A 9 12.20 7.99 15.41
N LEU A 10 11.88 9.12 16.03
CA LEU A 10 11.42 10.30 15.31
C LEU A 10 12.53 10.90 14.44
N HIS A 11 13.78 10.91 14.90
CA HIS A 11 14.91 11.34 14.08
C HIS A 11 15.07 10.44 12.84
N VAL A 12 14.97 9.12 13.03
CA VAL A 12 15.00 8.17 11.91
C VAL A 12 13.86 8.44 10.93
N LEU A 13 12.63 8.61 11.44
CA LEU A 13 11.46 8.87 10.61
C LEU A 13 11.60 10.17 9.81
N ASP A 14 12.09 11.23 10.46
CA ASP A 14 12.30 12.56 9.86
C ASP A 14 13.40 12.59 8.78
N GLY A 15 14.36 11.66 8.87
CA GLY A 15 15.39 11.46 7.85
C GLY A 15 14.93 10.63 6.64
N THR A 16 13.74 10.02 6.69
CA THR A 16 13.25 9.14 5.60
C THR A 16 12.39 9.89 4.59
N LYS A 17 12.54 9.51 3.30
CA LYS A 17 11.79 10.12 2.19
C LYS A 17 10.40 9.54 1.98
N THR A 18 10.18 8.29 2.40
CA THR A 18 8.93 7.56 2.16
C THR A 18 8.40 6.99 3.46
N TRP A 19 7.16 7.35 3.81
CA TRP A 19 6.45 6.80 4.96
C TRP A 19 5.36 5.83 4.52
N TYR A 20 5.18 4.77 5.29
CA TYR A 20 4.15 3.77 5.07
C TYR A 20 3.18 3.84 6.24
N LEU A 21 1.95 4.22 5.95
CA LEU A 21 0.92 4.41 6.96
C LEU A 21 -0.08 3.27 6.86
N ASP A 22 -0.26 2.57 7.97
CA ASP A 22 -1.22 1.48 8.05
C ASP A 22 -1.96 1.50 9.38
N GLY A 23 -3.11 0.85 9.43
CA GLY A 23 -3.78 0.68 10.71
C GLY A 23 -4.63 -0.55 10.79
N THR A 24 -4.50 -1.23 11.92
CA THR A 24 -5.25 -2.43 12.26
C THR A 24 -6.37 -2.11 13.24
N PHE A 25 -7.46 -2.86 13.11
CA PHE A 25 -8.60 -2.82 14.05
C PHE A 25 -8.49 -3.92 15.10
N LYS A 26 -7.57 -4.87 14.88
CA LYS A 26 -7.22 -5.91 15.83
C LYS A 26 -6.34 -5.27 16.92
N LEU A 27 -6.34 -5.87 18.10
CA LEU A 27 -5.67 -5.50 19.36
C LEU A 27 -6.33 -4.43 20.21
N VAL A 28 -7.06 -3.50 19.60
CA VAL A 28 -7.62 -2.35 20.32
C VAL A 28 -9.01 -2.66 20.88
N LYS A 29 -9.27 -2.18 22.10
CA LYS A 29 -10.59 -2.20 22.76
C LYS A 29 -11.14 -0.77 22.84
N ARG A 30 -12.48 -0.63 22.91
CA ARG A 30 -13.13 0.66 23.20
C ARG A 30 -12.46 1.31 24.42
N PRO A 31 -12.22 2.63 24.39
CA PRO A 31 -12.73 3.61 23.40
C PRO A 31 -11.92 3.72 22.10
N PHE A 32 -10.83 2.96 21.95
CA PHE A 32 -10.02 2.97 20.73
C PHE A 32 -10.63 2.08 19.65
N THR A 33 -10.60 2.56 18.41
CA THR A 33 -11.18 1.86 17.25
C THR A 33 -10.11 1.48 16.22
N GLN A 34 -8.89 1.98 16.38
CA GLN A 34 -7.78 1.64 15.49
C GLN A 34 -6.43 1.82 16.20
N LEU A 35 -5.52 0.88 15.97
CA LEU A 35 -4.08 1.09 16.13
C LEU A 35 -3.53 1.49 14.76
N PHE A 36 -3.12 2.74 14.64
CA PHE A 36 -2.46 3.30 13.47
C PHE A 36 -0.95 3.31 13.68
N SER A 37 -0.18 3.05 12.64
CA SER A 37 1.27 2.92 12.71
C SER A 37 1.93 3.58 11.52
N VAL A 38 3.08 4.19 11.78
CA VAL A 38 3.94 4.85 10.79
C VAL A 38 5.23 4.06 10.69
N HIS A 39 5.54 3.61 9.48
CA HIS A 39 6.72 2.81 9.18
C HIS A 39 7.58 3.51 8.14
N ALA A 40 8.86 3.21 8.11
CA ALA A 40 9.76 3.63 7.04
C ALA A 40 10.76 2.51 6.72
N PHE A 41 11.29 2.52 5.50
CA PHE A 41 12.46 1.71 5.19
C PHE A 41 13.72 2.43 5.65
N VAL A 42 14.49 1.75 6.47
CA VAL A 42 15.85 2.16 6.85
C VAL A 42 16.84 1.41 5.97
N LYS A 43 17.90 2.09 5.54
CA LYS A 43 18.98 1.51 4.73
C LYS A 43 20.23 1.37 5.60
N GLY A 44 20.91 0.25 5.46
CA GLY A 44 22.24 0.02 6.00
C GLY A 44 23.33 0.43 5.03
N ASP A 45 24.56 0.48 5.53
CA ASP A 45 25.71 1.03 4.80
C ASP A 45 26.05 0.20 3.55
N THR A 46 25.76 -1.11 3.57
CA THR A 46 25.99 -2.05 2.46
C THR A 46 24.80 -2.18 1.49
N GLY A 47 23.81 -1.28 1.59
CA GLY A 47 22.64 -1.25 0.69
C GLY A 47 21.48 -2.16 1.10
N GLY A 48 21.63 -2.96 2.16
CA GLY A 48 20.50 -3.68 2.78
C GLY A 48 19.43 -2.71 3.28
N MET A 49 18.15 -3.05 3.16
CA MET A 49 17.06 -2.22 3.69
C MET A 49 16.11 -3.05 4.54
N LYS A 50 15.45 -2.44 5.52
CA LYS A 50 14.41 -3.07 6.33
C LYS A 50 13.31 -2.08 6.66
N GLN A 51 12.06 -2.51 6.59
CA GLN A 51 10.96 -1.69 7.09
C GLN A 51 10.82 -1.86 8.60
N VAL A 52 10.71 -0.73 9.32
CA VAL A 52 10.57 -0.69 10.77
C VAL A 52 9.42 0.23 11.19
N PRO A 53 8.67 -0.11 12.25
CA PRO A 53 7.68 0.79 12.84
C PRO A 53 8.37 1.88 13.67
N LEU A 54 8.01 3.14 13.45
CA LEU A 54 8.68 4.29 14.10
C LEU A 54 7.73 5.13 14.96
N ALA A 55 6.42 5.05 14.71
CA ALA A 55 5.43 5.66 15.58
C ALA A 55 4.12 4.86 15.60
N PHE A 56 3.45 4.87 16.75
CA PHE A 56 2.17 4.20 16.97
C PHE A 56 1.15 5.19 17.50
N VAL A 57 -0.11 5.03 17.08
CA VAL A 57 -1.19 5.94 17.46
C VAL A 57 -2.45 5.15 17.72
N LEU A 58 -2.97 5.24 18.94
CA LEU A 58 -4.30 4.76 19.28
C LEU A 58 -5.33 5.84 18.99
N ILE A 59 -6.23 5.53 18.05
CA ILE A 59 -7.22 6.45 17.52
C ILE A 59 -8.62 6.01 17.99
N THR A 60 -9.43 6.95 18.47
CA THR A 60 -10.80 6.70 18.94
C THR A 60 -11.83 6.82 17.81
N ARG A 61 -11.59 7.67 16.81
CA ARG A 61 -12.46 7.87 15.64
C ARG A 61 -11.63 8.04 14.37
N ARG A 62 -12.14 7.56 13.24
CA ARG A 62 -11.39 7.44 11.97
C ARG A 62 -11.83 8.48 10.92
N THR A 63 -12.18 9.68 11.35
CA THR A 63 -12.59 10.76 10.43
C THR A 63 -11.38 11.47 9.84
N LYS A 64 -11.57 12.24 8.76
CA LYS A 64 -10.54 13.15 8.20
C LYS A 64 -9.96 14.08 9.27
N LYS A 65 -10.81 14.61 10.15
CA LYS A 65 -10.39 15.51 11.25
C LYS A 65 -9.47 14.80 12.24
N ASP A 66 -9.75 13.54 12.56
CA ASP A 66 -8.95 12.77 13.50
C ASP A 66 -7.57 12.44 12.89
N TYR A 67 -7.52 11.94 11.65
CA TYR A 67 -6.23 11.71 10.96
C TYR A 67 -5.43 13.00 10.82
N LYS A 68 -6.07 14.13 10.49
CA LYS A 68 -5.39 15.43 10.41
C LYS A 68 -4.77 15.83 11.75
N LYS A 69 -5.45 15.59 12.87
CA LYS A 69 -4.88 15.82 14.22
C LYS A 69 -3.66 14.94 14.48
N VAL A 70 -3.74 13.66 14.14
CA VAL A 70 -2.63 12.70 14.30
C VAL A 70 -1.40 13.15 13.49
N LEU A 71 -1.58 13.41 12.20
CA LEU A 71 -0.49 13.79 11.30
C LEU A 71 0.13 15.14 11.70
N LYS A 72 -0.68 16.13 12.09
CA LYS A 72 -0.17 17.41 12.63
C LYS A 72 0.61 17.23 13.95
N ALA A 73 0.15 16.34 14.83
CA ALA A 73 0.85 16.08 16.08
C ALA A 73 2.20 15.40 15.82
N LEU A 74 2.25 14.43 14.92
CA LEU A 74 3.49 13.80 14.50
C LEU A 74 4.45 14.82 13.86
N ARG A 75 3.98 15.59 12.86
CA ARG A 75 4.78 16.61 12.18
C ARG A 75 5.42 17.62 13.13
N ARG A 76 4.68 18.05 14.17
CA ARG A 76 5.21 18.99 15.18
C ARG A 76 6.29 18.39 16.08
N LYS A 77 6.34 17.07 16.22
CA LYS A 77 7.31 16.36 17.07
C LYS A 77 8.58 15.97 16.31
N LEU A 78 8.57 16.05 14.99
CA LEU A 78 9.73 15.77 14.16
C LEU A 78 10.69 16.98 14.14
N PRO A 79 12.01 16.77 14.23
CA PRO A 79 13.01 17.84 14.27
C PRO A 79 12.89 18.84 13.11
N SER A 80 12.87 18.35 11.87
CA SER A 80 12.75 19.15 10.64
C SER A 80 11.31 19.26 10.14
N ARG A 81 10.32 18.85 10.94
CA ARG A 81 8.89 18.86 10.58
C ARG A 81 8.57 18.11 9.29
N ALA A 82 9.27 17.00 9.03
CA ALA A 82 9.14 16.18 7.84
C ALA A 82 9.61 16.87 6.54
N ALA A 83 10.63 17.73 6.61
CA ALA A 83 11.15 18.42 5.42
C ALA A 83 11.68 17.45 4.34
N ASN A 84 12.15 16.26 4.73
CA ASN A 84 12.64 15.24 3.80
C ASN A 84 11.55 14.36 3.19
N LEU A 85 10.30 14.48 3.65
CA LEU A 85 9.21 13.61 3.24
C LEU A 85 8.76 13.92 1.81
N GLN A 86 8.89 12.94 0.91
CA GLN A 86 8.53 13.04 -0.50
C GLN A 86 7.29 12.20 -0.83
N GLU A 87 7.05 11.13 -0.08
CA GLU A 87 6.02 10.15 -0.40
C GLU A 87 5.38 9.54 0.84
N LEU A 88 4.06 9.37 0.80
CA LEU A 88 3.30 8.58 1.75
C LEU A 88 2.55 7.45 1.05
N VAL A 89 2.80 6.21 1.47
CA VAL A 89 2.14 5.01 0.97
C VAL A 89 1.05 4.59 1.94
N VAL A 90 -0.21 4.61 1.49
CA VAL A 90 -1.39 4.41 2.35
C VAL A 90 -2.46 3.53 1.71
N ASP A 91 -3.46 3.12 2.50
CA ASP A 91 -4.69 2.49 1.98
C ASP A 91 -5.64 3.51 1.35
N PHE A 92 -6.57 3.04 0.52
CA PHE A 92 -7.70 3.82 0.01
C PHE A 92 -8.72 4.15 1.10
N LYS A 93 -8.40 5.17 1.88
CA LYS A 93 -9.29 5.76 2.89
C LYS A 93 -9.42 7.25 2.64
N VAL A 94 -10.56 7.67 2.06
CA VAL A 94 -10.84 9.08 1.69
C VAL A 94 -10.48 10.05 2.82
N GLY A 95 -10.84 9.72 4.07
CA GLY A 95 -10.52 10.55 5.23
C GLY A 95 -9.01 10.69 5.50
N LEU A 96 -8.22 9.63 5.30
CA LEU A 96 -6.77 9.66 5.47
C LEU A 96 -6.11 10.43 4.32
N TRP A 97 -6.51 10.19 3.08
CA TRP A 97 -6.01 10.92 1.89
C TRP A 97 -6.22 12.42 2.02
N GLY A 98 -7.46 12.82 2.34
CA GLY A 98 -7.78 14.23 2.56
C GLY A 98 -7.04 14.84 3.76
N ALA A 99 -6.67 14.05 4.77
CA ALA A 99 -5.87 14.52 5.89
C ALA A 99 -4.40 14.71 5.51
N ILE A 100 -3.83 13.76 4.74
CA ILE A 100 -2.44 13.82 4.27
C ILE A 100 -2.24 15.03 3.37
N ARG A 101 -3.05 15.20 2.32
CA ARG A 101 -2.95 16.35 1.41
C ARG A 101 -3.08 17.70 2.14
N ALA A 102 -3.82 17.74 3.25
CA ALA A 102 -3.98 18.94 4.06
C ALA A 102 -2.84 19.20 5.07
N VAL A 103 -1.93 18.24 5.28
CA VAL A 103 -0.81 18.34 6.24
C VAL A 103 0.55 18.26 5.55
N PHE A 104 0.65 17.55 4.44
CA PHE A 104 1.85 17.36 3.62
C PHE A 104 1.47 17.60 2.15
N PRO A 105 1.16 18.85 1.76
CA PRO A 105 0.69 19.15 0.41
C PRO A 105 1.73 18.85 -0.67
N ASP A 106 3.01 18.95 -0.32
CA ASP A 106 4.13 18.75 -1.25
C ASP A 106 4.54 17.28 -1.41
N ALA A 107 4.05 16.40 -0.52
CA ALA A 107 4.36 14.99 -0.57
C ALA A 107 3.36 14.24 -1.46
N SER A 108 3.88 13.39 -2.35
CA SER A 108 3.04 12.49 -3.13
C SER A 108 2.34 11.48 -2.23
N VAL A 109 1.10 11.11 -2.56
CA VAL A 109 0.35 10.08 -1.84
C VAL A 109 0.14 8.93 -2.79
N ASN A 110 0.71 7.77 -2.46
CA ASN A 110 0.61 6.59 -3.28
C ASN A 110 -0.17 5.50 -2.57
N CYS A 111 -0.82 4.65 -3.35
CA CYS A 111 -1.56 3.52 -2.82
C CYS A 111 -0.75 2.22 -2.87
N ARG A 112 -1.26 1.23 -2.13
CA ARG A 112 -0.78 -0.14 -2.20
C ARG A 112 -1.52 -0.92 -3.28
N LEU A 113 -0.81 -1.48 -4.26
CA LEU A 113 -1.39 -2.27 -5.38
C LEU A 113 -2.36 -3.35 -4.90
N PHE A 114 -2.01 -4.01 -3.80
CA PHE A 114 -2.83 -5.06 -3.20
C PHE A 114 -4.26 -4.58 -2.89
N HIS A 115 -4.40 -3.38 -2.32
CA HIS A 115 -5.72 -2.84 -1.96
C HIS A 115 -6.53 -2.44 -3.19
N TRP A 116 -5.87 -1.95 -4.24
CA TRP A 116 -6.51 -1.70 -5.52
C TRP A 116 -7.04 -3.02 -6.12
N THR A 117 -6.18 -4.04 -6.22
CA THR A 117 -6.50 -5.36 -6.77
C THR A 117 -7.66 -6.01 -6.00
N GLN A 118 -7.62 -5.95 -4.66
CA GLN A 118 -8.70 -6.45 -3.82
C GLN A 118 -10.03 -5.70 -4.01
N ALA A 119 -9.99 -4.37 -4.17
CA ALA A 119 -11.19 -3.58 -4.37
C ALA A 119 -11.87 -3.92 -5.71
N VAL A 120 -11.07 -4.05 -6.77
CA VAL A 120 -11.57 -4.48 -8.09
C VAL A 120 -12.12 -5.91 -8.03
N TRP A 121 -11.40 -6.84 -7.39
CA TRP A 121 -11.87 -8.23 -7.27
C TRP A 121 -13.17 -8.36 -6.47
N ARG A 122 -13.31 -7.62 -5.35
CA ARG A 122 -14.57 -7.56 -4.60
C ARG A 122 -15.71 -7.02 -5.45
N LYS A 123 -15.44 -6.06 -6.35
CA LYS A 123 -16.45 -5.58 -7.29
C LYS A 123 -16.82 -6.68 -8.29
N CYS A 124 -15.86 -7.44 -8.82
CA CYS A 124 -16.13 -8.60 -9.67
C CYS A 124 -17.06 -9.60 -8.96
N GLN A 125 -16.75 -9.94 -7.71
CA GLN A 125 -17.57 -10.83 -6.89
C GLN A 125 -19.00 -10.30 -6.71
N ALA A 126 -19.15 -9.02 -6.37
CA ALA A 126 -20.45 -8.37 -6.19
C ALA A 126 -21.29 -8.30 -7.49
N LEU A 127 -20.65 -8.37 -8.65
CA LEU A 127 -21.30 -8.39 -9.96
C LEU A 127 -21.54 -9.81 -10.50
N GLY A 128 -21.25 -10.85 -9.71
CA GLY A 128 -21.42 -12.24 -10.12
C GLY A 128 -20.37 -12.74 -11.12
N LEU A 129 -19.25 -12.03 -11.30
CA LEU A 129 -18.21 -12.37 -12.27
C LEU A 129 -17.26 -13.48 -11.79
N THR A 130 -17.40 -13.98 -10.57
CA THR A 130 -16.54 -15.05 -10.03
C THR A 130 -16.62 -16.33 -10.86
N VAL A 131 -17.83 -16.83 -11.14
CA VAL A 131 -18.01 -18.06 -11.93
C VAL A 131 -17.55 -17.85 -13.38
N PRO A 132 -18.00 -16.79 -14.10
CA PRO A 132 -17.48 -16.48 -15.43
C PRO A 132 -15.96 -16.34 -15.51
N TYR A 133 -15.32 -15.75 -14.50
CA TYR A 133 -13.86 -15.63 -14.45
C TYR A 133 -13.16 -17.01 -14.41
N MET A 134 -13.77 -18.00 -13.77
CA MET A 134 -13.20 -19.35 -13.67
C MET A 134 -13.47 -20.20 -14.91
N SER A 135 -14.64 -20.04 -15.53
CA SER A 135 -15.11 -20.92 -16.62
C SER A 135 -14.97 -20.34 -18.02
N ASN A 136 -14.69 -19.04 -18.17
CA ASN A 136 -14.59 -18.38 -19.47
C ASN A 136 -13.26 -17.64 -19.63
N ASP A 137 -12.43 -18.15 -20.52
CA ASP A 137 -11.10 -17.61 -20.82
C ASP A 137 -11.12 -16.14 -21.25
N ARG A 138 -12.11 -15.73 -22.05
CA ARG A 138 -12.23 -14.32 -22.50
C ARG A 138 -12.53 -13.38 -21.33
N VAL A 139 -13.40 -13.80 -20.41
CA VAL A 139 -13.73 -13.03 -19.21
C VAL A 139 -12.53 -12.97 -18.26
N ARG A 140 -11.85 -14.10 -18.06
CA ARG A 140 -10.63 -14.19 -17.26
C ARG A 140 -9.54 -13.26 -17.80
N ASP A 141 -9.34 -13.28 -19.10
CA ASP A 141 -8.33 -12.49 -19.80
C ASP A 141 -8.63 -11.00 -19.73
N PHE A 142 -9.88 -10.62 -19.95
CA PHE A 142 -10.33 -9.24 -19.82
C PHE A 142 -10.13 -8.70 -18.39
N ILE A 143 -10.64 -9.40 -17.37
CA ILE A 143 -10.49 -8.99 -15.97
C ILE A 143 -9.01 -8.98 -15.57
N GLY A 144 -8.23 -9.94 -16.08
CA GLY A 144 -6.80 -9.99 -15.86
C GLY A 144 -6.03 -8.79 -16.43
N GLN A 145 -6.41 -8.33 -17.63
CA GLN A 145 -5.86 -7.10 -18.22
C GLN A 145 -6.28 -5.86 -17.44
N LEU A 146 -7.54 -5.76 -17.01
CA LEU A 146 -7.98 -4.69 -16.10
C LEU A 146 -7.12 -4.67 -14.83
N LEU A 147 -6.93 -5.83 -14.18
CA LEU A 147 -6.11 -5.94 -12.98
C LEU A 147 -4.62 -5.60 -13.19
N SER A 148 -4.18 -5.54 -14.45
CA SER A 148 -2.82 -5.21 -14.84
C SER A 148 -2.62 -3.72 -15.15
N LEU A 149 -3.69 -2.91 -15.20
CA LEU A 149 -3.59 -1.46 -15.45
C LEU A 149 -2.57 -0.72 -14.56
N PRO A 150 -2.42 -1.03 -13.25
CA PRO A 150 -1.42 -0.36 -12.42
C PRO A 150 0.02 -0.55 -12.89
N PHE A 151 0.30 -1.53 -13.73
CA PHE A 151 1.64 -1.79 -14.27
C PHE A 151 1.98 -0.94 -15.49
N LEU A 152 1.08 -0.07 -15.95
CA LEU A 152 1.34 0.91 -17.00
C LEU A 152 1.80 2.25 -16.42
N PRO A 153 2.56 3.05 -17.20
CA PRO A 153 2.72 4.48 -16.92
C PRO A 153 1.36 5.13 -16.75
N ASN A 154 1.24 6.07 -15.81
CA ASN A 154 -0.04 6.67 -15.46
C ASN A 154 -0.75 7.35 -16.65
N GLU A 155 0.02 7.88 -17.60
CA GLU A 155 -0.46 8.50 -18.83
C GLU A 155 -1.10 7.49 -19.79
N HIS A 156 -0.68 6.22 -19.74
CA HIS A 156 -1.15 5.17 -20.64
C HIS A 156 -2.36 4.41 -20.06
N ILE A 157 -2.63 4.55 -18.76
CA ILE A 157 -3.72 3.84 -18.07
C ILE A 157 -5.09 4.22 -18.66
N GLY A 158 -5.37 5.51 -18.83
CA GLY A 158 -6.64 6.00 -19.36
C GLY A 158 -6.92 5.47 -20.77
N PRO A 159 -6.04 5.72 -21.75
CA PRO A 159 -6.18 5.20 -23.11
C PRO A 159 -6.35 3.68 -23.17
N ALA A 160 -5.53 2.93 -22.42
CA ALA A 160 -5.62 1.47 -22.40
C ALA A 160 -6.94 0.98 -21.79
N PHE A 161 -7.44 1.65 -20.75
CA PHE A 161 -8.73 1.32 -20.16
C PHE A 161 -9.88 1.55 -21.15
N GLU A 162 -9.87 2.67 -21.88
CA GLU A 162 -10.92 2.96 -22.87
C GLU A 162 -10.91 1.94 -24.01
N GLU A 163 -9.73 1.58 -24.52
CA GLU A 163 -9.56 0.51 -25.51
C GLU A 163 -10.17 -0.81 -25.00
N LEU A 164 -9.81 -1.25 -23.80
CA LEU A 164 -10.38 -2.46 -23.19
C LEU A 164 -11.89 -2.35 -23.02
N SER A 165 -12.37 -1.23 -22.49
CA SER A 165 -13.79 -1.06 -22.17
C SER A 165 -14.68 -1.06 -23.41
N SER A 166 -14.15 -0.64 -24.57
CA SER A 166 -14.89 -0.66 -25.84
C SER A 166 -15.18 -2.07 -26.37
N LEU A 167 -14.42 -3.08 -25.91
CA LEU A 167 -14.62 -4.50 -26.28
C LEU A 167 -15.83 -5.14 -25.57
N VAL A 168 -16.47 -4.43 -24.64
CA VAL A 168 -17.56 -4.97 -23.81
C VAL A 168 -18.82 -4.15 -24.03
N THR A 169 -19.69 -4.62 -24.93
CA THR A 169 -20.97 -3.97 -25.23
C THR A 169 -22.16 -4.73 -24.63
N ASP A 170 -22.11 -6.07 -24.61
CA ASP A 170 -23.33 -6.88 -24.44
C ASP A 170 -23.43 -7.61 -23.09
N GLN A 171 -22.39 -7.54 -22.25
CA GLN A 171 -22.37 -8.20 -20.94
C GLN A 171 -22.55 -7.19 -19.80
N LEU A 172 -23.78 -7.07 -19.29
CA LEU A 172 -24.18 -6.09 -18.27
C LEU A 172 -23.24 -6.06 -17.04
N ALA A 173 -22.79 -7.22 -16.56
CA ALA A 173 -21.88 -7.30 -15.42
C ALA A 173 -20.50 -6.70 -15.72
N MET A 174 -19.95 -6.94 -16.91
CA MET A 174 -18.66 -6.35 -17.33
C MET A 174 -18.79 -4.86 -17.63
N VAL A 175 -19.91 -4.40 -18.21
CA VAL A 175 -20.22 -2.97 -18.39
C VAL A 175 -20.26 -2.26 -17.03
N LYS A 176 -20.95 -2.85 -16.05
CA LYS A 176 -21.00 -2.33 -14.67
C LYS A 176 -19.62 -2.31 -13.99
N LEU A 177 -18.76 -3.28 -14.29
CA LEU A 177 -17.38 -3.28 -13.80
C LEU A 177 -16.57 -2.12 -14.39
N CYS A 178 -16.67 -1.89 -15.71
CA CYS A 178 -15.99 -0.78 -16.38
C CYS A 178 -16.50 0.57 -15.86
N SER A 179 -17.81 0.74 -15.74
CA SER A 179 -18.41 1.96 -15.16
C SER A 179 -17.91 2.23 -13.73
N TYR A 180 -17.81 1.19 -12.90
CA TYR A 180 -17.20 1.30 -11.57
C TYR A 180 -15.74 1.72 -11.64
N LEU A 181 -14.95 1.10 -12.53
CA LEU A 181 -13.53 1.40 -12.66
C LEU A 181 -13.30 2.86 -13.08
N ARG A 182 -14.04 3.31 -14.10
CA ARG A 182 -14.02 4.68 -14.60
C ARG A 182 -14.32 5.69 -13.50
N THR A 183 -15.49 5.58 -12.89
CA THR A 183 -15.96 6.53 -11.88
C THR A 183 -15.15 6.52 -10.59
N THR A 184 -14.65 5.34 -10.17
CA THR A 184 -13.98 5.20 -8.86
C THR A 184 -12.48 5.46 -8.93
N TRP A 185 -11.80 5.09 -10.02
CA TRP A 185 -10.33 5.06 -10.08
C TRP A 185 -9.72 5.99 -11.14
N LEU A 186 -10.48 6.36 -12.17
CA LEU A 186 -10.00 7.22 -13.26
C LEU A 186 -10.49 8.66 -13.10
N GLU A 187 -11.78 8.85 -12.82
CA GLU A 187 -12.45 10.17 -12.78
C GLU A 187 -12.60 10.76 -11.36
N ASN A 188 -12.18 10.03 -10.34
CA ASN A 188 -12.31 10.46 -8.94
C ASN A 188 -11.34 11.59 -8.59
N SER A 189 -11.78 12.59 -7.81
CA SER A 189 -10.91 13.68 -7.32
C SER A 189 -10.05 13.31 -6.10
N THR A 190 -10.34 12.19 -5.44
CA THR A 190 -9.61 11.72 -4.25
C THR A 190 -8.30 11.03 -4.60
N TRP A 191 -8.20 10.38 -5.75
CA TRP A 191 -6.99 9.72 -6.23
C TRP A 191 -7.05 9.61 -7.75
N SER A 192 -5.89 9.66 -8.37
CA SER A 192 -5.71 9.61 -9.82
C SER A 192 -4.84 8.40 -10.22
N PRO A 193 -4.79 8.03 -11.51
CA PRO A 193 -3.88 6.99 -12.01
C PRO A 193 -2.41 7.15 -11.58
N ARG A 194 -1.94 8.39 -11.43
CA ARG A 194 -0.60 8.70 -10.92
C ARG A 194 -0.37 8.13 -9.51
N ASP A 195 -1.40 8.18 -8.68
CA ASP A 195 -1.32 7.81 -7.27
C ASP A 195 -1.35 6.28 -7.05
N TRP A 196 -1.84 5.51 -8.03
CA TRP A 196 -1.99 4.06 -7.91
C TRP A 196 -1.21 3.24 -8.95
N SER A 197 -0.59 3.90 -9.93
CA SER A 197 0.39 3.26 -10.81
C SER A 197 1.62 2.78 -10.01
N VAL A 198 2.02 1.55 -10.29
CA VAL A 198 3.23 0.93 -9.76
C VAL A 198 4.33 0.78 -10.81
N PHE A 199 4.18 1.38 -11.98
CA PHE A 199 5.18 1.36 -13.04
C PHE A 199 6.54 1.83 -12.51
N MET A 200 7.59 1.04 -12.79
CA MET A 200 8.97 1.26 -12.33
C MET A 200 9.17 1.31 -10.81
N ARG A 201 8.20 0.86 -10.01
CA ARG A 201 8.35 0.77 -8.55
C ARG A 201 8.90 -0.58 -8.10
N SER A 202 9.95 -0.53 -7.28
CA SER A 202 10.58 -1.73 -6.69
C SER A 202 9.85 -2.26 -5.45
N ILE A 203 9.06 -1.42 -4.76
CA ILE A 203 8.25 -1.80 -3.60
C ILE A 203 6.78 -1.59 -3.97
N ARG A 204 6.05 -2.69 -4.15
CA ARG A 204 4.65 -2.69 -4.65
C ARG A 204 3.65 -3.25 -3.63
N THR A 205 4.13 -4.07 -2.70
CA THR A 205 3.32 -4.82 -1.73
C THR A 205 3.70 -4.43 -0.30
N ASN A 206 2.74 -4.53 0.62
CA ASN A 206 2.91 -4.17 2.03
C ASN A 206 3.17 -5.37 2.96
N ASN A 207 3.75 -6.44 2.42
CA ASN A 207 3.95 -7.70 3.14
C ASN A 207 4.70 -7.53 4.46
N ASP A 208 5.59 -6.54 4.53
CA ASP A 208 6.38 -6.21 5.71
C ASP A 208 5.51 -5.64 6.85
N VAL A 209 4.64 -4.63 6.60
CA VAL A 209 3.71 -4.10 7.62
C VAL A 209 2.61 -5.10 7.98
N GLU A 210 2.09 -5.84 7.00
CA GLU A 210 1.10 -6.90 7.28
C GLU A 210 1.71 -8.03 8.12
N GLY A 211 2.96 -8.41 7.82
CA GLY A 211 3.73 -9.36 8.61
C GLY A 211 3.99 -8.84 10.02
N TRP A 212 4.31 -7.55 10.15
CA TRP A 212 4.44 -6.88 11.44
C TRP A 212 3.13 -6.94 12.24
N HIS A 213 1.99 -6.59 11.65
CA HIS A 213 0.69 -6.68 12.29
C HIS A 213 0.37 -8.11 12.74
N ARG A 214 0.60 -9.12 11.87
CA ARG A 214 0.39 -10.53 12.20
C ARG A 214 1.24 -10.98 13.39
N ARG A 215 2.53 -10.63 13.41
CA ARG A 215 3.42 -10.94 14.53
C ARG A 215 2.97 -10.28 15.83
N LEU A 216 2.62 -9.00 15.78
CA LEU A 216 2.13 -8.27 16.96
C LEU A 216 0.85 -8.88 17.52
N ILE A 217 -0.07 -9.29 16.64
CA ILE A 217 -1.30 -9.99 17.02
C ILE A 217 -1.01 -11.36 17.63
N GLY A 218 -0.07 -12.11 17.05
CA GLY A 218 0.36 -13.40 17.58
C GLY A 218 0.96 -13.29 18.99
N GLN A 219 1.82 -12.29 19.21
CA GLN A 219 2.41 -12.01 20.53
C GLN A 219 1.37 -11.62 21.59
N ALA A 220 0.28 -10.96 21.18
CA ALA A 220 -0.81 -10.63 22.09
C ALA A 220 -1.62 -11.87 22.52
N GLY A 221 -1.51 -12.99 21.80
CA GLY A 221 -2.24 -14.24 22.03
C GLY A 221 -3.75 -14.17 21.76
N ARG A 222 -4.28 -12.99 21.43
CA ARG A 222 -5.70 -12.76 21.16
C ARG A 222 -5.93 -11.49 20.33
N HIS A 223 -7.09 -11.42 19.69
CA HIS A 223 -7.43 -10.31 18.79
C HIS A 223 -7.81 -9.00 19.47
N THR A 224 -8.15 -8.98 20.77
CA THR A 224 -8.47 -7.76 21.50
C THR A 224 -7.84 -7.84 22.88
N VAL A 225 -6.98 -6.88 23.22
CA VAL A 225 -6.31 -6.85 24.53
C VAL A 225 -6.63 -5.56 25.28
N GLN A 226 -6.50 -5.62 26.61
CA GLN A 226 -6.70 -4.45 27.46
C GLN A 226 -5.66 -3.38 27.13
N PHE A 227 -6.02 -2.12 27.30
CA PHE A 227 -5.19 -0.97 26.95
C PHE A 227 -3.74 -1.11 27.42
N TYR A 228 -3.55 -1.45 28.70
CA TYR A 228 -2.23 -1.60 29.29
C TYR A 228 -1.37 -2.68 28.61
N ASN A 229 -1.98 -3.78 28.15
CA ASN A 229 -1.28 -4.83 27.41
C ASN A 229 -0.90 -4.35 26.00
N VAL A 230 -1.74 -3.55 25.34
CA VAL A 230 -1.35 -2.88 24.08
C VAL A 230 -0.11 -2.02 24.32
N ILE A 231 -0.09 -1.22 25.39
CA ILE A 231 1.05 -0.33 25.67
C ILE A 231 2.33 -1.13 25.92
N LYS A 232 2.26 -2.22 26.70
CA LYS A 232 3.41 -3.13 26.90
C LYS A 232 3.94 -3.69 25.58
N LEU A 233 3.05 -4.14 24.70
CA LEU A 233 3.43 -4.65 23.37
C LEU A 233 4.09 -3.56 22.53
N LEU A 234 3.50 -2.36 22.45
CA LEU A 234 4.07 -1.25 21.69
C LEU A 234 5.41 -0.77 22.25
N TYR A 235 5.60 -0.83 23.57
CA TYR A 235 6.87 -0.50 24.21
C TYR A 235 7.96 -1.54 23.88
N ALA A 236 7.61 -2.83 23.92
CA ALA A 236 8.51 -3.90 23.51
C ALA A 236 8.89 -3.77 22.03
N GLU A 237 7.92 -3.50 21.16
CA GLU A 237 8.14 -3.24 19.73
C GLU A 237 9.09 -2.06 19.50
N SER A 238 8.82 -0.92 20.15
CA SER A 238 9.68 0.25 20.06
C SER A 238 11.09 -0.05 20.58
N SER A 239 11.25 -0.89 21.59
CA SER A 239 12.58 -1.28 22.08
C SER A 239 13.33 -2.17 21.09
N TYR A 240 12.62 -3.07 20.40
CA TYR A 240 13.19 -3.94 19.37
C TYR A 240 13.66 -3.17 18.12
N VAL A 241 12.99 -2.09 17.75
CA VAL A 241 13.38 -1.24 16.60
C VAL A 241 14.83 -0.77 16.70
N ASN A 242 15.30 -0.36 17.88
CA ASN A 242 16.69 0.10 18.05
C ASN A 242 17.70 -1.02 17.74
N VAL A 243 17.38 -2.27 18.09
CA VAL A 243 18.19 -3.44 17.74
C VAL A 243 18.16 -3.65 16.23
N GLN A 244 16.98 -3.56 15.60
CA GLN A 244 16.85 -3.69 14.14
C GLN A 244 17.67 -2.63 13.40
N LEU A 245 17.65 -1.37 13.84
CA LEU A 245 18.43 -0.29 13.25
C LEU A 245 19.93 -0.61 13.25
N ARG A 246 20.46 -1.09 14.39
CA ARG A 246 21.87 -1.50 14.50
C ARG A 246 22.20 -2.66 13.57
N LEU A 247 21.38 -3.71 13.58
CA LEU A 247 21.60 -4.89 12.74
C LEU A 247 21.51 -4.56 11.24
N VAL A 248 20.64 -3.63 10.83
CA VAL A 248 20.57 -3.16 9.44
C VAL A 248 21.84 -2.41 9.07
N LYS A 249 22.32 -1.52 9.95
CA LYS A 249 23.57 -0.79 9.74
C LYS A 249 24.76 -1.73 9.58
N GLU A 250 24.85 -2.76 10.43
CA GLU A 250 25.88 -3.81 10.40
C GLU A 250 25.69 -4.84 9.28
N ALA A 251 24.72 -4.67 8.39
CA ALA A 251 24.38 -5.61 7.32
C ALA A 251 23.95 -7.02 7.81
N ARG A 252 23.60 -7.15 9.09
CA ARG A 252 23.14 -8.41 9.73
C ARG A 252 21.63 -8.61 9.67
N LEU A 253 20.87 -7.58 9.27
CA LEU A 253 19.43 -7.66 9.05
C LEU A 253 19.05 -6.94 7.75
N CYS A 254 18.31 -7.64 6.90
CA CYS A 254 17.75 -7.07 5.69
C CYS A 254 16.31 -7.52 5.49
N ARG A 255 15.65 -6.91 4.51
CA ARG A 255 14.31 -7.29 4.06
C ARG A 255 14.37 -8.70 3.51
N ASN A 256 13.67 -9.62 4.15
CA ASN A 256 13.49 -10.96 3.63
C ASN A 256 12.38 -10.94 2.57
N GLN A 257 12.72 -11.26 1.33
CA GLN A 257 11.78 -11.42 0.23
C GLN A 257 11.87 -12.85 -0.30
N GLN A 258 10.74 -13.57 -0.32
CA GLN A 258 10.70 -14.94 -0.82
C GLN A 258 11.21 -14.99 -2.26
N ARG A 259 11.91 -16.08 -2.61
CA ARG A 259 12.54 -16.29 -3.92
C ARG A 259 11.56 -16.11 -5.07
N MET A 260 10.35 -16.66 -4.94
CA MET A 260 9.27 -16.53 -5.92
C MET A 260 8.95 -15.06 -6.23
N TYR A 261 8.74 -14.22 -5.20
CA TYR A 261 8.46 -12.80 -5.41
C TYR A 261 9.63 -12.04 -6.03
N ARG A 262 10.88 -12.41 -5.71
CA ARG A 262 12.07 -11.84 -6.36
C ARG A 262 12.11 -12.17 -7.85
N GLN A 263 11.78 -13.40 -8.22
CA GLN A 263 11.70 -13.82 -9.63
C GLN A 263 10.59 -13.10 -10.38
N ILE A 264 9.37 -13.02 -9.81
CA ILE A 264 8.25 -12.26 -10.39
C ILE A 264 8.65 -10.80 -10.57
N GLN A 265 9.34 -10.21 -9.60
CA GLN A 265 9.85 -8.86 -9.70
C GLN A 265 10.84 -8.69 -10.85
N GLY A 266 11.84 -9.56 -10.98
CA GLY A 266 12.77 -9.53 -12.12
C GLY A 266 12.06 -9.62 -13.48
N LYS A 267 11.05 -10.50 -13.60
CA LYS A 267 10.24 -10.60 -14.82
C LYS A 267 9.51 -9.29 -15.15
N ILE A 268 8.88 -8.66 -14.15
CA ILE A 268 8.17 -7.40 -14.36
C ILE A 268 9.11 -6.26 -14.75
N PHE A 269 10.30 -6.18 -14.12
CA PHE A 269 11.29 -5.17 -14.51
C PHE A 269 11.74 -5.35 -15.97
N LYS A 270 12.00 -6.59 -16.41
CA LYS A 270 12.30 -6.87 -17.81
C LYS A 270 11.17 -6.43 -18.75
N LEU A 271 9.92 -6.72 -18.40
CA LEU A 271 8.75 -6.30 -19.19
C LEU A 271 8.66 -4.76 -19.27
N TRP A 272 8.97 -4.05 -18.19
CA TRP A 272 9.02 -2.60 -18.20
C TRP A 272 10.17 -2.06 -19.04
N ASP A 273 11.36 -2.66 -18.98
CA ASP A 273 12.50 -2.26 -19.82
C ASP A 273 12.18 -2.45 -21.31
N ASP A 274 11.55 -3.57 -21.68
CA ASP A 274 11.09 -3.83 -23.06
C ASP A 274 9.99 -2.85 -23.48
N TYR A 275 9.10 -2.48 -22.57
CA TYR A 275 8.06 -1.49 -22.82
C TYR A 275 8.63 -0.08 -23.01
N GLN A 276 9.57 0.35 -22.16
CA GLN A 276 10.25 1.64 -22.28
C GLN A 276 11.05 1.73 -23.59
N ALA A 277 11.66 0.62 -24.00
CA ALA A 277 12.37 0.51 -25.27
C ALA A 277 11.46 0.34 -26.50
N ARG A 278 10.13 0.43 -26.33
CA ARG A 278 9.11 0.25 -27.38
C ARG A 278 9.17 -1.11 -28.10
N ARG A 279 9.77 -2.12 -27.46
CA ARG A 279 9.77 -3.53 -27.94
C ARG A 279 8.48 -4.26 -27.56
N LEU A 280 7.74 -3.73 -26.58
CA LEU A 280 6.49 -4.29 -26.11
C LEU A 280 5.36 -3.26 -26.24
N THR A 281 4.21 -3.66 -26.78
CA THR A 281 3.03 -2.80 -26.89
C THR A 281 2.29 -2.71 -25.56
N THR A 282 1.36 -1.75 -25.43
CA THR A 282 0.52 -1.59 -24.22
C THR A 282 -0.31 -2.84 -23.96
N SER A 283 -0.98 -3.36 -24.99
CA SER A 283 -1.71 -4.63 -24.91
C SER A 283 -0.78 -5.80 -24.53
N GLY A 284 0.42 -5.86 -25.12
CA GLY A 284 1.42 -6.88 -24.79
C GLY A 284 1.88 -6.84 -23.33
N LEU A 285 2.10 -5.65 -22.77
CA LEU A 285 2.46 -5.48 -21.37
C LEU A 285 1.32 -5.91 -20.43
N LEU A 286 0.08 -5.52 -20.72
CA LEU A 286 -1.10 -5.94 -19.93
C LEU A 286 -1.28 -7.46 -19.97
N ALA A 287 -1.18 -8.07 -21.15
CA ALA A 287 -1.28 -9.51 -21.33
C ALA A 287 -0.21 -10.27 -20.55
N ALA A 288 1.03 -9.77 -20.55
CA ALA A 288 2.14 -10.38 -19.81
C ALA A 288 2.00 -10.21 -18.29
N CYS A 289 1.62 -9.02 -17.82
CA CYS A 289 1.45 -8.72 -16.40
C CYS A 289 0.31 -9.53 -15.75
N LYS A 290 -0.78 -9.82 -16.49
CA LYS A 290 -1.92 -10.62 -16.02
C LYS A 290 -1.49 -11.92 -15.33
N TYR A 291 -0.54 -12.65 -15.92
CA TYR A 291 -0.09 -13.95 -15.41
C TYR A 291 0.87 -13.84 -14.23
N LEU A 292 1.36 -12.63 -13.92
CA LEU A 292 2.31 -12.37 -12.84
C LEU A 292 1.62 -11.78 -11.60
N THR A 293 0.40 -11.25 -11.75
CA THR A 293 -0.23 -10.37 -10.75
C THR A 293 -1.70 -10.67 -10.49
N GLY A 294 -2.22 -11.79 -11.00
CA GLY A 294 -3.58 -12.25 -10.72
C GLY A 294 -3.86 -12.36 -9.22
N PRO A 295 -5.13 -12.23 -8.79
CA PRO A 295 -5.48 -12.45 -7.40
C PRO A 295 -5.05 -13.87 -7.03
N ALA A 296 -4.30 -14.02 -5.93
CA ALA A 296 -4.15 -15.32 -5.31
C ALA A 296 -5.56 -15.76 -4.90
N LEU A 297 -6.11 -16.71 -5.66
CA LEU A 297 -7.35 -17.40 -5.33
C LEU A 297 -7.17 -18.18 -4.04
#